data_AF-A0A435CUJ9-F1
#
_entry.id   AF-A0A435CUJ9-F1
#
_cell.length_a   1.000
_cell.length_b   1.000
_cell.length_c   1.000
_cell.angle_alpha   90.00
_cell.angle_beta   90.00
_cell.angle_gamma   90.00
#
_symmetry.space_group_name_H-M   'P 1'
#
loop_
_entity.id
_entity.type
_entity.pdbx_description
1 polymer ?
#
loop_
_entity_poly.entity_id
_entity_poly.type
_entity_poly.pdbx_seq_one_letter_code
_entity_poly.pdbx_strand_id
1 'polypeptide(L)'
;MGYDRGKLEALRRKYGESHGGEMFDPKFRKVADKIFNKSGTRLAPYSGIPTFLAAPYREIAAENPDFGDLQVAMIGVPMDLGVTNRPGSRFG
;
A
#
# COMPACT_ATOMS: atom_id res chain seq x y z
N MET A 1 1.85 -20.93 -35.07
CA MET A 1 1.22 -20.92 -33.73
C MET A 1 0.29 -19.72 -33.67
N GLY A 2 -0.98 -19.91 -34.03
CA GLY A 2 -2.00 -18.85 -34.05
C GLY A 2 -2.79 -18.85 -32.75
N TYR A 3 -3.18 -17.69 -32.25
CA TYR A 3 -4.00 -17.60 -31.05
C TYR A 3 -5.43 -18.09 -31.33
N ASP A 4 -6.08 -18.65 -30.30
CA ASP A 4 -7.46 -19.12 -30.33
C ASP A 4 -8.43 -17.95 -30.17
N ARG A 5 -9.24 -17.69 -31.21
CA ARG A 5 -10.23 -16.59 -31.22
C ARG A 5 -11.28 -16.72 -30.12
N GLY A 6 -11.74 -17.93 -29.82
CA GLY A 6 -12.74 -18.16 -28.77
C GLY A 6 -12.18 -17.86 -27.38
N LYS A 7 -10.92 -18.23 -27.12
CA LYS A 7 -10.22 -17.85 -25.88
C LYS A 7 -10.05 -16.33 -25.78
N LEU A 8 -9.70 -15.66 -26.88
CA LEU A 8 -9.56 -14.20 -26.91
C LEU A 8 -10.89 -13.49 -26.60
N GLU A 9 -12.00 -13.93 -27.20
CA GLU A 9 -13.33 -13.38 -26.92
C GLU A 9 -13.75 -13.61 -25.46
N ALA A 10 -13.48 -14.79 -24.91
CA ALA A 10 -13.76 -15.08 -23.50
C ALA A 10 -12.98 -14.14 -22.55
N LEU A 11 -11.71 -13.87 -22.84
CA LEU A 11 -10.88 -12.93 -22.07
C LEU A 11 -11.40 -11.49 -22.21
N ARG A 12 -11.75 -11.05 -23.42
CA ARG A 12 -12.31 -9.71 -23.66
C ARG A 12 -13.63 -9.51 -22.92
N ARG A 13 -14.53 -10.50 -22.94
CA ARG A 13 -15.79 -10.42 -22.19
C ARG A 13 -15.54 -10.36 -20.68
N LYS A 14 -14.50 -11.04 -20.18
CA LYS A 14 -14.19 -11.08 -18.75
C LYS A 14 -13.48 -9.82 -18.26
N TYR A 15 -12.58 -9.23 -19.04
CA TYR A 15 -11.67 -8.17 -18.58
C TYR A 15 -11.82 -6.84 -19.34
N GLY A 16 -12.62 -6.78 -20.41
CA GLY A 16 -12.66 -5.66 -21.34
C GLY A 16 -13.20 -4.36 -20.75
N GLU A 17 -14.17 -4.46 -19.85
CA GLU A 17 -14.77 -3.32 -19.13
C GLU A 17 -14.27 -3.24 -17.67
N SER A 18 -13.31 -4.09 -17.28
CA SER A 18 -12.81 -4.13 -15.91
C SER A 18 -11.90 -2.94 -15.61
N HIS A 19 -12.06 -2.36 -14.41
CA HIS A 19 -11.17 -1.32 -13.91
C HIS A 19 -10.16 -1.91 -12.90
N GLY A 20 -9.09 -1.16 -12.58
CA GLY A 20 -7.98 -1.66 -11.76
C GLY A 20 -8.33 -2.15 -10.34
N GLY A 21 -9.54 -1.87 -9.85
CA GLY A 21 -10.07 -2.37 -8.58
C GLY A 21 -10.91 -3.64 -8.70
N GLU A 22 -11.24 -4.09 -9.91
CA GLU A 22 -12.09 -5.26 -10.12
C GLU A 22 -11.27 -6.55 -9.99
N MET A 23 -11.37 -7.19 -8.82
CA MET A 23 -10.72 -8.47 -8.55
C MET A 23 -11.75 -9.59 -8.58
N PHE A 24 -11.50 -10.66 -9.34
CA PHE A 24 -12.42 -11.80 -9.46
C PHE A 24 -12.32 -12.79 -8.30
N ASP A 25 -11.19 -12.80 -7.60
CA ASP A 25 -10.99 -13.60 -6.41
C ASP A 25 -11.58 -12.88 -5.18
N PRO A 26 -12.48 -13.53 -4.40
CA PRO A 26 -13.11 -12.90 -3.24
C PRO A 26 -12.13 -12.43 -2.16
N LYS A 27 -10.98 -13.10 -1.99
CA LYS A 27 -9.94 -12.70 -1.03
C LYS A 27 -9.23 -11.43 -1.50
N PHE A 28 -8.91 -11.32 -2.78
CA PHE A 28 -8.27 -10.12 -3.33
C PHE A 28 -9.24 -8.94 -3.48
N ARG A 29 -10.54 -9.21 -3.69
CA ARG A 29 -11.56 -8.16 -3.69
C ARG A 29 -11.60 -7.38 -2.38
N LYS A 30 -11.51 -8.06 -1.23
CA LYS A 30 -11.40 -7.42 0.09
C LYS A 30 -10.21 -6.46 0.23
N VAL A 31 -9.12 -6.71 -0.49
CA VAL A 31 -7.95 -5.84 -0.52
C VAL A 31 -8.20 -4.65 -1.44
N ALA A 32 -8.77 -4.89 -2.62
CA ALA A 32 -9.12 -3.84 -3.56
C ALA A 32 -10.09 -2.82 -2.96
N ASP A 33 -11.10 -3.28 -2.21
CA ASP A 33 -12.09 -2.43 -1.54
C ASP A 33 -11.47 -1.46 -0.51
N LYS A 34 -10.28 -1.78 0.01
CA LYS A 34 -9.54 -0.92 0.95
C LYS A 34 -8.61 0.08 0.26
N ILE A 35 -8.17 -0.22 -0.97
CA ILE A 35 -7.11 0.53 -1.66
C ILE A 35 -7.69 1.47 -2.73
N PHE A 36 -8.71 1.00 -3.45
CA PHE A 36 -9.31 1.74 -4.55
C PHE A 36 -10.60 2.42 -4.10
N ASN A 37 -10.82 3.64 -4.59
CA ASN A 37 -12.10 4.32 -4.43
C ASN A 37 -13.17 3.73 -5.38
N LYS A 38 -14.40 4.24 -5.28
CA LYS A 38 -15.53 3.82 -6.12
C LYS A 38 -15.31 4.01 -7.61
N SER A 39 -14.40 4.90 -8.00
CA SER A 39 -14.00 5.15 -9.39
C SER A 39 -12.85 4.25 -9.86
N GLY A 40 -12.41 3.29 -9.03
CA GLY A 40 -11.34 2.36 -9.35
C GLY A 40 -9.93 2.97 -9.30
N THR A 41 -9.78 4.16 -8.73
CA THR A 41 -8.49 4.84 -8.60
C THR A 41 -7.99 4.82 -7.17
N ARG A 42 -6.68 4.89 -7.00
CA ARG A 42 -6.00 5.00 -5.70
C ARG A 42 -5.12 6.23 -5.69
N LEU A 43 -4.72 6.68 -4.50
CA LEU A 43 -3.70 7.72 -4.36
C LEU A 43 -2.45 7.33 -5.15
N ALA A 44 -1.88 8.31 -5.87
CA ALA A 44 -0.65 8.10 -6.60
C ALA A 44 0.50 7.81 -5.61
N PRO A 45 1.44 6.92 -5.93
CA PRO A 45 2.52 6.54 -5.00
C PRO A 45 3.40 7.70 -4.52
N TYR A 46 3.44 8.80 -5.26
CA TYR A 46 4.21 10.01 -4.97
C TYR A 46 3.40 11.10 -4.25
N SER A 47 2.14 10.83 -3.87
CA SER A 47 1.24 11.81 -3.25
C SER A 47 0.89 11.46 -1.81
N GLY A 48 0.64 12.49 -1.00
CA GLY A 48 0.27 12.35 0.42
C GLY A 48 1.47 12.37 1.35
N ILE A 49 1.21 12.13 2.64
CA ILE A 49 2.26 12.03 3.68
C ILE A 49 2.81 10.59 3.67
N PRO A 50 4.13 10.39 3.51
CA PRO A 50 4.73 9.07 3.36
C PRO A 50 4.91 8.36 4.70
N THR A 51 3.82 8.01 5.38
CA THR A 51 3.87 7.10 6.52
C THR A 51 4.11 5.66 6.05
N PHE A 52 4.78 4.84 6.86
CA PHE A 52 5.02 3.45 6.50
C PHE A 52 3.68 2.70 6.36
N LEU A 53 3.53 1.94 5.27
CA LEU A 53 2.27 1.28 4.88
C LEU A 53 1.02 2.19 4.79
N ALA A 54 1.19 3.50 4.62
CA ALA A 54 0.11 4.49 4.70
C ALA A 54 -0.68 4.42 6.03
N ALA A 55 -0.04 3.98 7.12
CA ALA A 55 -0.63 3.92 8.44
C ALA A 55 -0.98 5.34 8.95
N PRO A 56 -2.01 5.51 9.79
CA PRO A 56 -2.33 6.79 10.38
C PRO A 56 -1.16 7.35 11.20
N TYR A 57 -0.80 8.62 10.97
CA TYR A 57 0.12 9.33 11.85
C TYR A 57 -0.54 9.58 13.20
N ARG A 58 0.14 9.23 14.29
CA ARG A 58 -0.28 9.51 15.67
C ARG A 58 0.87 10.23 16.37
N GLU A 59 0.62 11.45 16.81
CA GLU A 59 1.54 12.18 17.67
C GLU A 59 1.43 11.62 19.10
N ILE A 60 2.57 11.29 19.71
CA ILE A 60 2.64 10.75 21.08
C ILE A 60 3.59 11.65 21.87
N ALA A 61 3.09 12.26 22.93
CA ALA A 61 3.89 13.08 23.83
C ALA A 61 4.96 12.24 24.54
N ALA A 62 6.18 12.76 24.67
CA ALA A 62 7.28 12.04 25.29
C ALA A 62 7.12 11.93 26.82
N GLU A 63 6.60 12.99 27.44
CA GLU A 63 6.50 13.11 28.90
C GLU A 63 5.33 12.32 29.48
N ASN A 64 4.21 12.26 28.74
CA ASN A 64 3.02 11.51 29.14
C ASN A 64 2.34 10.90 27.90
N PRO A 65 2.84 9.76 27.41
CA PRO A 65 2.33 9.16 26.18
C PRO A 65 0.93 8.56 26.39
N ASP A 66 -0.02 8.91 25.51
CA ASP A 66 -1.28 8.18 25.38
C ASP A 66 -1.20 7.18 24.23
N PHE A 67 -1.23 5.90 24.58
CA PHE A 67 -1.20 4.81 23.60
C PHE A 67 -2.59 4.32 23.20
N GLY A 68 -3.67 4.72 23.89
CA GLY A 68 -5.05 4.35 23.56
C GLY A 68 -5.23 2.89 23.12
N ASP A 69 -5.80 2.71 21.93
CA ASP A 69 -6.07 1.42 21.26
C ASP A 69 -4.92 0.93 20.35
N LEU A 70 -3.69 1.43 20.53
CA LEU A 70 -2.55 1.09 19.70
C LEU A 70 -2.22 -0.42 19.81
N GLN A 71 -2.27 -1.11 18.67
CA GLN A 71 -1.92 -2.53 18.57
C GLN A 71 -0.47 -2.76 18.15
N VAL A 72 0.03 -1.93 17.23
CA VAL A 72 1.39 -2.01 16.68
C VAL A 72 1.91 -0.60 16.48
N ALA A 73 3.06 -0.30 17.10
CA ALA A 73 3.81 0.93 16.86
C ALA A 73 4.83 0.72 15.73
N MET A 74 4.97 1.73 14.89
CA MET A 74 5.99 1.80 13.85
C MET A 74 6.77 3.08 14.03
N ILE A 75 8.04 2.96 14.43
CA ILE A 75 8.90 4.07 14.80
C ILE A 75 10.19 4.03 13.99
N GLY A 76 10.60 5.19 13.47
CA GLY A 76 11.90 5.37 12.83
C GLY A 76 12.94 5.84 13.84
N VAL A 77 14.15 5.29 13.77
CA VAL A 77 15.31 5.77 14.52
C VAL A 77 16.36 6.23 13.51
N PRO A 78 16.34 7.51 13.09
CA PRO A 78 17.22 8.02 12.03
C PRO A 78 18.63 8.29 12.57
N MET A 79 19.32 7.24 13.01
CA MET A 79 20.65 7.31 13.60
C MET A 79 21.59 6.30 12.94
N ASP A 80 22.81 6.76 12.61
CA ASP A 80 23.87 5.93 12.05
C ASP A 80 25.24 6.23 12.69
N LEU A 81 25.27 6.87 13.86
CA LEU A 81 26.52 7.24 14.55
C LEU A 81 27.34 6.03 15.02
N GLY A 82 26.73 4.84 15.05
CA GLY A 82 27.40 3.58 15.38
C GLY A 82 28.04 2.85 14.19
N VAL A 83 27.94 3.36 12.96
CA VAL A 83 28.52 2.69 11.78
C VAL A 83 30.00 3.00 11.62
N THR A 84 30.80 2.01 11.23
CA THR A 84 32.27 2.14 11.12
C THR A 84 32.77 2.39 9.69
N ASN A 85 31.89 2.30 8.69
CA ASN A 85 32.26 2.42 7.28
C ASN A 85 31.48 3.55 6.60
N ARG A 86 30.42 3.24 5.85
CA ARG A 86 29.65 4.23 5.10
C ARG A 86 28.43 4.71 5.92
N PRO A 87 28.26 6.03 6.10
CA PRO A 87 27.02 6.57 6.66
C PRO A 87 25.86 6.36 5.68
N GLY A 88 24.63 6.46 6.17
CA GLY A 88 23.44 6.43 5.32
C GLY A 88 22.24 5.69 5.89
N SER A 89 22.40 4.83 6.90
CA SER A 89 21.26 4.11 7.49
C SER A 89 20.24 5.04 8.16
N ARG A 90 20.63 6.28 8.49
CA ARG A 90 19.72 7.32 8.97
C ARG A 90 18.63 7.72 7.95
N PHE A 91 18.79 7.36 6.67
CA PHE A 91 17.85 7.62 5.58
C PHE A 91 17.04 6.38 5.15
N GLY A 92 17.18 5.26 5.85
CA GLY A 92 16.38 4.05 5.63
C GLY A 92 14.99 4.19 6.25
#